data_AF-A0A2H0A2G8-F1
#
_entry.id   AF-A0A2H0A2G8-F1
#
_cell.length_a   1.000
_cell.length_b   1.000
_cell.length_c   1.000
_cell.angle_alpha   90.00
_cell.angle_beta   90.00
_cell.angle_gamma   90.00
#
_symmetry.space_group_name_H-M   'P 1'
#
loop_
_entity.id
_entity.type
_entity.pdbx_description
1 polymer ?
#
loop_
_entity_poly.entity_id
_entity_poly.type
_entity_poly.pdbx_seq_one_letter_code
_entity_poly.pdbx_strand_id
1 'polypeptide(L)'
;MWKCEMCGRKNEDNVDPCKFCGAKKGAILSAETNKYPTEYITSYGTARMLCQFVSFIGCAAVGISVLIFIFSIIGSIKSNSSLVLIGILPSLAGIMGGLILVMVGQITRTTVDTADNTGQMLTIMKKK
;
A
#
# COMPACT_ATOMS: atom_id res chain seq x y z
N MET A 1 48.07 -28.22 0.18
CA MET A 1 47.67 -27.06 1.00
C MET A 1 46.45 -26.42 0.36
N TRP A 2 45.48 -25.95 1.14
CA TRP A 2 44.30 -25.26 0.63
C TRP A 2 44.24 -23.83 1.15
N LYS A 3 43.66 -22.91 0.38
CA LYS A 3 43.46 -21.52 0.80
C LYS A 3 42.08 -21.39 1.42
N CYS A 4 41.99 -20.92 2.67
CA CYS A 4 40.72 -20.58 3.26
C CYS A 4 40.11 -19.43 2.50
N GLU A 5 38.90 -19.66 2.07
CA GLU A 5 38.20 -18.81 1.13
C GLU A 5 37.50 -17.66 1.90
N MET A 6 37.29 -17.82 3.23
CA MET A 6 36.73 -16.81 4.14
C MET A 6 37.76 -15.80 4.65
N CYS A 7 38.97 -16.24 5.00
CA CYS A 7 40.02 -15.37 5.59
C CYS A 7 41.28 -15.23 4.71
N GLY A 8 41.33 -15.88 3.55
CA GLY A 8 42.43 -15.78 2.59
C GLY A 8 43.74 -16.49 2.98
N ARG A 9 43.84 -17.07 4.18
CA ARG A 9 45.07 -17.74 4.67
C ARG A 9 45.19 -19.17 4.16
N LYS A 10 46.42 -19.63 3.94
CA LYS A 10 46.73 -21.01 3.55
C LYS A 10 46.68 -21.94 4.77
N ASN A 11 46.06 -23.11 4.62
CA ASN A 11 46.00 -24.19 5.60
C ASN A 11 46.58 -25.49 5.01
N GLU A 12 46.94 -26.42 5.89
CA GLU A 12 47.33 -27.78 5.55
C GLU A 12 46.11 -28.61 5.10
N ASP A 13 46.30 -29.60 4.23
CA ASP A 13 45.18 -30.33 3.60
C ASP A 13 44.33 -31.14 4.58
N ASN A 14 44.92 -31.57 5.70
CA ASN A 14 44.29 -32.38 6.74
C ASN A 14 43.67 -31.55 7.88
N VAL A 15 43.68 -30.21 7.76
CA VAL A 15 43.16 -29.30 8.77
C VAL A 15 41.82 -28.74 8.31
N ASP A 16 40.74 -29.26 8.88
CA ASP A 16 39.36 -28.79 8.73
C ASP A 16 38.68 -28.86 10.11
N PRO A 17 38.23 -27.74 10.70
CA PRO A 17 38.08 -26.38 10.14
C PRO A 17 39.38 -25.56 10.08
N CYS A 18 39.33 -24.42 9.36
CA CYS A 18 40.45 -23.47 9.29
C CYS A 18 40.89 -23.02 10.69
N LYS A 19 42.18 -23.22 11.02
CA LYS A 19 42.81 -22.86 12.31
C LYS A 19 42.67 -21.39 12.71
N PHE A 20 42.38 -20.49 11.77
CA PHE A 20 42.35 -19.04 12.03
C PHE A 20 40.95 -18.44 12.17
N CYS A 21 39.95 -18.97 11.44
CA CYS A 21 38.61 -18.41 11.43
C CYS A 21 37.51 -19.44 11.72
N GLY A 22 37.85 -20.72 11.89
CA GLY A 22 36.89 -21.79 12.16
C GLY A 22 36.02 -22.18 10.96
N ALA A 23 36.22 -21.60 9.77
CA ALA A 23 35.46 -21.95 8.58
C ALA A 23 35.85 -23.33 8.04
N LYS A 24 34.86 -24.15 7.68
CA LYS A 24 35.10 -25.47 7.07
C LYS A 24 35.66 -25.35 5.66
N LYS A 25 36.42 -26.35 5.22
CA LYS A 25 36.92 -26.45 3.85
C LYS A 25 35.74 -26.55 2.87
N GLY A 26 35.60 -25.57 1.96
CA GLY A 26 34.45 -25.47 1.06
C GLY A 26 33.21 -24.77 1.63
N ALA A 27 33.34 -24.02 2.73
CA ALA A 27 32.21 -23.29 3.35
C ALA A 27 31.71 -22.06 2.54
N ILE A 28 32.10 -21.91 1.28
CA ILE A 28 31.62 -20.84 0.40
C ILE A 28 30.79 -21.50 -0.68
N LEU A 29 29.54 -21.06 -0.80
CA LEU A 29 28.55 -21.47 -1.82
C LEU A 29 27.55 -22.60 -1.47
N SER A 30 27.22 -22.83 -0.20
CA SER A 30 26.02 -23.63 0.14
C SER A 30 24.88 -22.83 0.79
N ALA A 31 24.97 -21.51 0.86
CA ALA A 31 23.98 -20.70 1.59
C ALA A 31 23.23 -19.62 0.79
N GLU A 32 23.58 -19.27 -0.44
CA GLU A 32 22.90 -18.16 -1.14
C GLU A 32 22.76 -18.33 -2.67
N THR A 33 22.57 -19.54 -3.19
CA THR A 33 21.99 -19.65 -4.53
C THR A 33 20.50 -19.34 -4.48
N ASN A 34 20.20 -18.07 -4.73
CA ASN A 34 18.96 -17.63 -5.36
C ASN A 34 17.68 -17.79 -4.50
N LYS A 35 17.59 -17.03 -3.42
CA LYS A 35 16.34 -16.85 -2.64
C LYS A 35 15.77 -15.43 -2.74
N TYR A 36 16.12 -14.71 -3.80
CA TYR A 36 15.48 -13.44 -4.10
C TYR A 36 14.47 -13.70 -5.23
N PRO A 37 13.16 -13.64 -4.95
CA PRO A 37 12.18 -13.68 -6.02
C PRO A 37 12.51 -12.54 -6.99
N THR A 38 12.82 -12.89 -8.24
CA THR A 38 13.15 -11.93 -9.31
C THR A 38 11.97 -11.06 -9.72
N GLU A 39 10.80 -11.30 -9.13
CA GLU A 39 9.52 -10.70 -9.47
C GLU A 39 8.89 -10.14 -8.18
N TYR A 40 8.71 -8.82 -8.12
CA TYR A 40 7.97 -8.18 -7.05
C TYR A 40 6.48 -8.46 -7.27
N ILE A 41 5.89 -9.28 -6.42
CA ILE A 41 4.45 -9.53 -6.42
C ILE A 41 3.80 -8.43 -5.57
N THR A 42 3.05 -7.55 -6.20
CA THR A 42 2.24 -6.56 -5.50
C THR A 42 1.21 -7.27 -4.61
N SER A 43 1.34 -7.09 -3.29
CA SER A 43 0.43 -7.69 -2.30
C SER A 43 -0.79 -6.81 -2.02
N TYR A 44 -0.82 -5.59 -2.58
CA TYR A 44 -1.80 -4.57 -2.27
C TYR A 44 -2.96 -4.46 -3.27
N GLY A 45 -3.08 -5.40 -4.22
CA GLY A 45 -4.16 -5.39 -5.23
C GLY A 45 -5.56 -5.27 -4.61
N THR A 46 -5.84 -6.01 -3.54
CA THR A 46 -7.12 -5.96 -2.81
C THR A 46 -7.35 -4.60 -2.15
N ALA A 47 -6.31 -4.01 -1.56
CA ALA A 47 -6.40 -2.69 -0.94
C ALA A 47 -6.69 -1.60 -1.99
N ARG A 48 -6.11 -1.72 -3.19
CA ARG A 48 -6.36 -0.80 -4.31
C ARG A 48 -7.80 -0.86 -4.80
N MET A 49 -8.35 -2.06 -4.94
CA MET A 49 -9.77 -2.26 -5.27
C MET A 49 -10.67 -1.67 -4.19
N LEU A 50 -10.41 -1.95 -2.91
CA LEU A 50 -11.18 -1.42 -1.79
C LEU A 50 -11.21 0.13 -1.80
N CYS A 51 -10.07 0.77 -2.06
CA CYS A 51 -10.01 2.24 -2.14
C CYS A 51 -10.84 2.81 -3.30
N GLN A 52 -10.86 2.14 -4.45
CA GLN A 52 -11.71 2.53 -5.57
C GLN A 52 -13.19 2.41 -5.23
N PHE A 53 -13.60 1.32 -4.56
CA PHE A 53 -14.98 1.15 -4.10
C PHE A 53 -15.40 2.22 -3.09
N VAL A 54 -14.56 2.54 -2.11
CA VAL A 54 -14.85 3.59 -1.12
C VAL A 54 -15.01 4.96 -1.81
N SER A 55 -14.14 5.29 -2.76
CA SER A 55 -14.27 6.53 -3.54
C SER A 55 -15.54 6.57 -4.39
N PHE A 56 -15.96 5.44 -4.96
CA PHE A 56 -17.20 5.33 -5.73
C PHE A 56 -18.43 5.55 -4.84
N ILE A 57 -18.48 4.90 -3.67
CA ILE A 57 -19.55 5.07 -2.68
C ILE A 57 -19.62 6.52 -2.21
N GLY A 58 -18.47 7.15 -1.94
CA GLY A 58 -18.40 8.55 -1.53
C GLY A 58 -18.97 9.48 -2.61
N CYS A 59 -18.59 9.27 -3.87
CA CYS A 59 -19.11 10.04 -4.99
C CYS A 59 -20.63 9.85 -5.17
N ALA A 60 -21.12 8.61 -5.05
CA ALA A 60 -22.56 8.32 -5.10
C ALA A 60 -23.31 9.01 -3.95
N ALA A 61 -22.77 8.99 -2.73
CA ALA A 61 -23.36 9.68 -1.58
C ALA A 61 -23.44 11.20 -1.79
N VAL A 62 -22.38 11.82 -2.33
CA VAL A 62 -22.41 13.25 -2.71
C VAL A 62 -23.46 13.51 -3.77
N GLY A 63 -23.51 12.70 -4.84
CA GLY A 63 -24.48 12.84 -5.92
C GLY A 63 -25.94 12.78 -5.44
N ILE A 64 -26.25 11.82 -4.57
CA ILE A 64 -27.59 11.69 -3.96
C ILE A 64 -27.90 12.91 -3.08
N SER A 65 -26.93 13.35 -2.28
CA SER A 65 -27.12 14.50 -1.37
C SER A 65 -27.37 15.81 -2.14
N VAL A 66 -26.67 16.02 -3.25
CA VAL A 66 -26.88 17.16 -4.15
C VAL A 66 -28.26 17.08 -4.82
N LEU A 67 -28.69 15.90 -5.27
CA LEU A 67 -30.04 15.73 -5.83
C LEU A 67 -31.12 16.10 -4.81
N ILE A 68 -31.04 15.57 -3.59
CA ILE A 68 -31.98 15.89 -2.50
C ILE A 68 -31.99 17.39 -2.18
N PHE A 69 -30.81 18.02 -2.19
CA PHE A 69 -30.69 19.46 -1.99
C PHE A 69 -31.45 20.27 -3.05
N ILE A 70 -31.28 19.92 -4.33
CA ILE A 70 -31.96 20.59 -5.45
C ILE A 70 -33.47 20.41 -5.34
N PHE A 71 -33.96 19.19 -5.10
CA PHE A 71 -35.40 18.93 -4.92
C PHE A 71 -35.98 19.69 -3.72
N SER A 72 -35.21 19.81 -2.63
CA SER A 72 -35.61 20.57 -1.45
C SER A 72 -35.77 22.06 -1.76
N ILE A 73 -34.87 22.65 -2.56
CA ILE A 73 -34.97 24.06 -2.99
C ILE A 73 -36.21 24.27 -3.87
N ILE A 74 -36.42 23.41 -4.88
CA ILE A 74 -37.55 23.53 -5.80
C ILE A 74 -38.89 23.39 -5.05
N GLY A 75 -38.99 22.41 -4.13
CA GLY A 75 -40.18 22.23 -3.29
C GLY A 75 -40.44 23.44 -2.38
N SER A 76 -39.38 24.05 -1.86
CA SER A 76 -39.47 25.24 -1.00
C SER A 76 -40.04 26.45 -1.73
N ILE A 77 -39.61 26.69 -2.98
CA ILE A 77 -40.11 27.80 -3.82
C ILE A 77 -41.60 27.65 -4.09
N LYS A 78 -42.08 26.42 -4.31
CA LYS A 78 -43.49 26.16 -4.66
C LYS A 78 -44.43 26.21 -3.44
N SER A 79 -43.96 25.87 -2.24
CA SER A 79 -44.82 25.56 -1.10
C SER A 79 -45.02 26.73 -0.10
N ASN A 80 -44.33 27.88 -0.25
CA ASN A 80 -44.39 29.02 0.71
C ASN A 80 -44.28 28.59 2.19
N SER A 81 -43.65 27.45 2.47
CA SER A 81 -43.63 26.80 3.78
C SER A 81 -42.23 26.88 4.34
N SER A 82 -42.10 27.15 5.64
CA SER A 82 -40.82 27.16 6.39
C SER A 82 -40.11 25.80 6.47
N LEU A 83 -40.67 24.76 5.82
CA LEU A 83 -40.16 23.38 5.81
C LEU A 83 -38.79 23.24 5.11
N VAL A 84 -38.28 24.31 4.53
CA VAL A 84 -36.95 24.44 3.89
C VAL A 84 -35.83 23.91 4.78
N LEU A 85 -35.90 24.16 6.10
CA LEU A 85 -34.83 23.79 7.03
C LEU A 85 -34.69 22.26 7.19
N ILE A 86 -35.78 21.50 7.04
CA ILE A 86 -35.79 20.03 7.19
C ILE A 86 -35.04 19.35 6.03
N GLY A 87 -35.06 19.94 4.82
CA GLY A 87 -34.37 19.38 3.65
C GLY A 87 -32.90 19.79 3.52
N ILE A 88 -32.55 21.00 3.96
CA ILE A 88 -31.19 21.55 3.80
C ILE A 88 -30.18 20.92 4.77
N LEU A 89 -30.56 20.74 6.03
CA LEU A 89 -29.62 20.22 7.04
C LEU A 89 -29.06 18.83 6.69
N PRO A 90 -29.89 17.82 6.35
CA PRO A 90 -29.39 16.48 6.04
C PRO A 90 -28.65 16.43 4.71
N SER A 91 -29.01 17.26 3.73
CA SER A 91 -28.30 17.31 2.45
C SER A 91 -26.91 17.92 2.59
N LEU A 92 -26.73 18.96 3.42
CA LEU A 92 -25.42 19.54 3.69
C LEU A 92 -24.51 18.55 4.44
N ALA A 93 -25.07 17.84 5.43
CA ALA A 93 -24.36 16.77 6.14
C ALA A 93 -23.96 15.63 5.18
N GLY A 94 -24.84 15.25 4.25
CA GLY A 94 -24.57 14.23 3.23
C GLY A 94 -23.46 14.64 2.26
N ILE A 95 -23.44 15.91 1.80
CA ILE A 95 -22.38 16.43 0.94
C ILE A 95 -21.03 16.41 1.68
N MET A 96 -20.99 16.94 2.90
CA MET A 96 -19.75 16.96 3.69
C MET A 96 -19.26 15.55 4.02
N GLY A 97 -20.15 14.67 4.46
CA GLY A 97 -19.81 13.27 4.75
C GLY A 97 -19.31 12.52 3.52
N GLY A 98 -19.97 12.71 2.37
CA GLY A 98 -19.55 12.10 1.11
C GLY A 98 -18.19 12.60 0.64
N LEU A 99 -17.91 13.91 0.74
CA LEU A 99 -16.60 14.48 0.38
C LEU A 99 -15.47 13.96 1.28
N ILE A 100 -15.72 13.84 2.59
CA ILE A 100 -14.76 13.25 3.52
C ILE A 100 -14.48 11.80 3.14
N LEU A 101 -15.51 11.03 2.78
CA LEU A 101 -15.34 9.63 2.36
C LEU A 101 -14.49 9.53 1.09
N VAL A 102 -14.71 10.41 0.10
CA VAL A 102 -13.90 10.49 -1.12
C VAL A 102 -12.45 10.83 -0.80
N MET A 103 -12.21 11.83 0.06
CA MET A 103 -10.88 12.21 0.53
C MET A 103 -10.15 11.03 1.18
N VAL A 104 -10.80 10.31 2.10
CA VAL A 104 -10.22 9.14 2.77
C VAL A 104 -9.87 8.04 1.76
N GLY A 105 -10.75 7.78 0.79
CA GLY A 105 -10.49 6.81 -0.28
C GLY A 105 -9.26 7.16 -1.12
N GLN A 106 -9.12 8.44 -1.49
CA GLN A 106 -7.98 8.92 -2.27
C GLN A 106 -6.67 8.88 -1.47
N ILE A 107 -6.68 9.36 -0.23
CA ILE A 107 -5.50 9.34 0.65
C ILE A 107 -5.02 7.90 0.83
N THR A 108 -5.94 6.99 1.16
CA THR A 108 -5.59 5.57 1.35
C THR A 108 -4.99 4.96 0.09
N ARG A 109 -5.53 5.29 -1.10
CA ARG A 109 -4.96 4.84 -2.38
C ARG A 109 -3.54 5.34 -2.58
N THR A 110 -3.27 6.62 -2.30
CA THR A 110 -1.91 7.18 -2.42
C THR A 110 -0.93 6.57 -1.43
N THR A 111 -1.38 6.26 -0.21
CA THR A 111 -0.57 5.57 0.80
C THR A 111 -0.20 4.15 0.36
N VAL A 112 -1.17 3.42 -0.18
CA VAL A 112 -0.95 2.06 -0.72
C VAL A 112 0.04 2.09 -1.89
N ASP A 113 -0.14 3.02 -2.83
CA ASP A 113 0.75 3.17 -3.97
C ASP A 113 2.19 3.54 -3.52
N THR A 114 2.32 4.35 -2.47
CA THR A 114 3.63 4.70 -1.87
C THR A 114 4.30 3.49 -1.22
N ALA A 115 3.52 2.65 -0.52
CA ALA A 115 4.02 1.43 0.10
C ALA A 115 4.50 0.42 -0.96
N ASP A 116 3.74 0.26 -2.05
CA ASP A 116 4.09 -0.64 -3.15
C ASP A 116 5.41 -0.22 -3.82
N ASN A 117 5.53 1.07 -4.15
CA ASN A 117 6.76 1.64 -4.72
C ASN A 117 7.98 1.49 -3.79
N THR A 118 7.79 1.65 -2.49
CA THR A 118 8.87 1.47 -1.50
C THR A 118 9.32 0.00 -1.45
N GLY A 119 8.37 -0.95 -1.53
CA GLY A 119 8.67 -2.38 -1.58
C GLY A 119 9.48 -2.77 -2.83
N GLN A 120 9.12 -2.20 -3.98
CA GLN A 120 9.87 -2.40 -5.22
C GLN A 120 11.31 -1.86 -5.10
N MET A 121 11.49 -0.67 -4.53
CA MET A 121 12.81 -0.07 -4.33
C MET A 121 13.69 -0.94 -3.41
N LEU A 122 13.16 -1.44 -2.30
CA LEU A 122 13.88 -2.35 -1.41
C LEU A 122 14.27 -3.66 -2.10
N THR A 123 13.43 -4.16 -2.99
CA THR A 123 13.70 -5.39 -3.76
C THR A 123 14.86 -5.15 -4.74
N ILE A 124 14.88 -4.01 -5.42
CA ILE A 124 15.97 -3.61 -6.32
C ILE A 124 17.28 -3.41 -5.54
N MET A 125 17.23 -2.77 -4.36
CA MET A 125 18.42 -2.54 -3.53
C MET A 125 19.02 -3.83 -2.99
N LYS A 126 18.21 -4.84 -2.65
CA LYS A 126 18.70 -6.15 -2.20
C LYS A 126 19.36 -6.97 -3.32
N LYS A 127 19.11 -6.63 -4.58
CA LYS A 127 19.67 -7.33 -5.76
C LYS A 127 21.08 -6.83 -6.11
N LYS A 128 21.58 -5.76 -5.49
CA LYS A 128 22.88 -5.14 -5.77
C LYS A 128 23.86 -5.40 -4.63
#